data_AF-A0A1A1YSB2-F1
#
_entry.id   AF-A0A1A1YSB2-F1
#
_cell.length_a   1.000
_cell.length_b   1.000
_cell.length_c   1.000
_cell.angle_alpha   90.00
_cell.angle_beta   90.00
_cell.angle_gamma   90.00
#
_symmetry.space_group_name_H-M   'P 1'
#
loop_
_entity.id
_entity.type
_entity.pdbx_description
1 polymer ?
#
loop_
_entity_poly.entity_id
_entity_poly.type
_entity_poly.pdbx_seq_one_letter_code
_entity_poly.pdbx_strand_id
1 'polypeptide(L)'
;MRIAVIGATGLIGSKVVALLEGDGQEVVPASRASGALIGPIAVDDVAAEVAGPADSVVNIGGPHEISFADLARRLLAEQGVDEPVVVDADATYFGAQLRRDSLVTV
;
A
#
# COMPACT_ATOMS: atom_id res chain seq x y z
N MET A 1 5.43 -6.86 27.26
CA MET A 1 5.70 -7.67 26.06
C MET A 1 5.81 -6.74 24.87
N ARG A 2 6.46 -7.16 23.79
CA ARG A 2 6.55 -6.39 22.54
C ARG A 2 5.47 -6.86 21.57
N ILE A 3 4.59 -5.97 21.13
CA ILE A 3 3.38 -6.30 20.36
C ILE A 3 3.38 -5.51 19.06
N ALA A 4 3.33 -6.20 17.92
CA ALA A 4 3.16 -5.55 16.63
C ALA A 4 1.68 -5.20 16.40
N VAL A 5 1.39 -3.97 15.96
CA VAL A 5 0.03 -3.51 15.63
C VAL A 5 0.00 -3.11 14.16
N ILE A 6 -0.78 -3.85 13.36
CA ILE A 6 -1.00 -3.52 11.96
C ILE A 6 -2.00 -2.38 11.83
N GLY A 7 -1.65 -1.35 11.05
CA GLY A 7 -2.51 -0.18 10.87
C GLY A 7 -2.61 0.69 12.13
N ALA A 8 -1.49 0.81 12.85
CA ALA A 8 -1.38 1.56 14.11
C ALA A 8 -1.80 3.04 14.00
N THR A 9 -1.69 3.63 12.81
CA THR A 9 -2.10 5.01 12.52
C THR A 9 -3.60 5.16 12.20
N GLY A 10 -4.33 4.05 12.05
CA GLY A 10 -5.75 4.05 11.73
C GLY A 10 -6.66 4.40 12.91
N LEU A 11 -7.95 4.57 12.63
CA LEU A 11 -8.97 4.95 13.63
C LEU A 11 -9.04 3.96 14.81
N ILE A 12 -8.99 2.66 14.52
CA ILE A 12 -9.01 1.61 15.56
C ILE A 12 -7.60 1.33 16.07
N GLY A 13 -6.61 1.26 15.18
CA GLY A 13 -5.23 0.95 15.54
C GLY A 13 -4.66 1.93 16.57
N SER A 14 -4.89 3.23 16.39
CA SER A 14 -4.41 4.27 17.33
C SER A 14 -4.96 4.08 18.75
N LYS A 15 -6.21 3.64 18.88
CA LYS A 15 -6.83 3.32 20.18
C LYS A 15 -6.21 2.08 20.80
N VAL A 16 -5.94 1.05 19.97
CA VAL A 16 -5.28 -0.18 20.43
C VAL A 16 -3.87 0.12 20.93
N VAL A 17 -3.11 0.95 20.20
CA VAL A 17 -1.78 1.40 20.64
C VAL A 17 -1.86 2.07 22.01
N ALA A 18 -2.74 3.08 22.15
CA ALA A 18 -2.87 3.82 23.41
C ALA A 18 -3.24 2.91 24.61
N LEU A 19 -4.12 1.92 24.40
CA LEU A 19 -4.49 0.96 25.43
C LEU A 19 -3.32 0.05 25.81
N LEU A 20 -2.61 -0.51 24.83
CA LEU A 20 -1.48 -1.40 25.06
C LEU A 20 -0.32 -0.69 25.77
N GLU A 21 -0.01 0.54 25.36
CA GLU A 21 1.01 1.37 26.01
C GLU A 21 0.60 1.75 27.44
N GLY A 22 -0.68 2.07 27.67
CA GLY A 22 -1.24 2.31 29.00
C GLY A 22 -1.09 1.12 29.94
N ASP A 23 -1.16 -0.10 29.40
CA ASP A 23 -0.92 -1.37 30.11
C ASP A 23 0.57 -1.75 30.21
N GLY A 24 1.48 -0.83 29.87
CA GLY A 24 2.93 -1.02 29.95
C GLY A 24 3.51 -1.97 28.89
N GLN A 25 2.78 -2.22 27.79
CA GLN A 25 3.29 -2.99 26.67
C GLN A 25 4.12 -2.10 25.72
N GLU A 26 5.15 -2.68 25.12
CA GLU A 26 5.89 -2.01 24.06
C GLU A 26 5.17 -2.28 22.73
N VAL A 27 4.68 -1.24 22.07
CA VAL A 27 4.00 -1.36 20.78
C VAL A 27 4.98 -1.09 19.65
N VAL A 28 4.95 -1.95 18.63
CA VAL A 28 5.67 -1.76 17.37
C VAL A 28 4.64 -1.50 16.27
N PRO A 29 4.50 -0.27 15.77
CA PRO A 29 3.64 0.00 14.63
C PRO A 29 4.21 -0.72 13.40
N ALA A 30 3.34 -1.28 12.57
CA ALA A 30 3.73 -1.93 11.32
C ALA A 30 2.61 -1.85 10.29
N SER A 31 2.99 -1.96 9.03
CA SER A 31 2.07 -2.04 7.91
C SER A 31 2.25 -3.36 7.15
N ARG A 32 1.19 -3.84 6.51
CA ARG A 32 1.23 -5.01 5.61
C ARG A 32 0.90 -4.58 4.19
N ALA A 33 1.59 -5.16 3.22
CA ALA A 33 1.32 -4.91 1.81
C ALA A 33 1.50 -6.19 1.00
N SER A 34 0.75 -6.29 -0.10
CA SER A 34 0.92 -7.37 -1.07
C SER A 34 2.32 -7.29 -1.72
N GLY A 35 2.87 -8.45 -2.08
CA GLY A 35 4.08 -8.54 -2.89
C GLY A 35 3.85 -8.35 -4.40
N ALA A 36 2.62 -8.09 -4.83
CA ALA A 36 2.29 -7.85 -6.24
C ALA A 36 2.98 -6.60 -6.79
N LEU A 37 3.17 -6.56 -8.11
CA LEU A 37 3.62 -5.38 -8.82
C LEU A 37 2.44 -4.43 -9.06
N ILE A 38 2.76 -3.15 -9.07
CA ILE A 38 1.88 -2.07 -9.48
C ILE A 38 2.64 -1.20 -10.48
N GLY A 39 1.95 -0.63 -11.46
CA GLY A 39 2.49 0.35 -12.41
C GLY A 39 1.98 1.76 -12.14
N PRO A 40 2.52 2.51 -11.15
CA PRO A 40 2.06 3.86 -10.85
C PRO A 40 2.31 4.77 -12.06
N ILE A 41 1.29 5.51 -12.47
CA ILE A 41 1.37 6.50 -13.54
C ILE A 41 1.46 7.91 -12.94
N ALA A 42 2.31 8.77 -13.51
CA ALA A 42 2.36 10.17 -13.11
C ALA A 42 1.13 10.90 -13.64
N VAL A 43 0.60 11.87 -12.88
CA VAL A 43 -0.62 12.61 -13.25
C VAL A 43 -0.49 13.29 -14.60
N ASP A 44 0.69 13.84 -14.90
CA ASP A 44 0.96 14.52 -16.18
C ASP A 44 0.93 13.55 -17.38
N ASP A 45 1.22 12.26 -17.16
CA ASP A 45 1.22 11.24 -18.20
C ASP A 45 -0.19 10.67 -18.46
N VAL A 46 -1.11 10.76 -17.49
CA VAL A 46 -2.47 10.22 -17.61
C VAL A 46 -3.21 10.79 -18.82
N ALA A 47 -3.05 12.10 -19.08
CA ALA A 47 -3.76 12.77 -20.18
C ALA A 47 -3.41 12.19 -21.55
N ALA A 48 -2.16 11.77 -21.75
CA ALA A 48 -1.72 11.14 -23.00
C ALA A 48 -2.35 9.74 -23.16
N GLU A 49 -2.42 8.97 -22.08
CA GLU A 49 -2.97 7.60 -22.10
C GLU A 49 -4.49 7.56 -22.34
N VAL A 50 -5.24 8.59 -21.90
CA VAL A 50 -6.70 8.64 -22.06
C VAL A 50 -7.17 9.34 -23.34
N ALA A 51 -6.27 9.79 -24.21
CA ALA A 51 -6.59 10.53 -25.44
C ALA A 51 -7.20 9.67 -26.57
N GLY A 52 -7.57 8.42 -26.28
CA GLY A 52 -8.16 7.48 -27.23
C GLY A 52 -9.60 7.82 -27.64
N PRO A 53 -10.22 6.97 -28.49
CA PRO A 53 -11.61 7.15 -28.92
C PRO A 53 -12.58 7.23 -27.74
N ALA A 54 -13.62 8.07 -27.89
CA ALA A 54 -14.76 8.06 -26.98
C ALA A 54 -15.41 6.67 -26.93
N ASP A 55 -15.97 6.33 -25.77
CA ASP A 55 -16.62 5.03 -25.48
C ASP A 55 -15.69 3.80 -25.52
N SER A 56 -14.39 3.98 -25.30
CA SER A 56 -13.43 2.89 -25.11
C SER A 56 -13.08 2.66 -23.63
N VAL A 57 -12.70 1.42 -23.30
CA VAL A 57 -12.14 1.06 -21.98
C VAL A 57 -10.64 0.85 -22.17
N VAL A 58 -9.82 1.65 -21.49
CA VAL A 58 -8.36 1.55 -21.51
C VAL A 58 -7.84 1.28 -20.09
N ASN A 59 -6.94 0.31 -19.96
CA ASN A 59 -6.17 0.12 -18.74
C ASN A 59 -4.89 0.95 -18.86
N ILE A 60 -4.63 1.81 -17.88
CA ILE A 60 -3.47 2.70 -17.88
C ILE A 60 -2.54 2.33 -16.73
N GLY A 61 -1.25 2.49 -16.96
CA GLY A 61 -0.18 2.17 -16.02
C GLY A 61 1.08 2.92 -16.42
N GLY A 62 1.89 3.29 -15.43
CA GLY A 62 3.14 3.99 -15.73
C GLY A 62 4.20 3.06 -16.33
N PRO A 63 5.27 3.64 -16.91
CA PRO A 63 6.32 2.89 -17.60
C PRO A 63 7.23 2.08 -16.65
N HIS A 64 7.07 2.26 -15.34
CA HIS A 64 7.91 1.64 -14.33
C HIS A 64 7.06 0.89 -13.31
N GLU A 65 7.31 -0.41 -13.21
CA GLU A 65 6.71 -1.25 -12.19
C GLU A 65 7.49 -1.19 -10.89
N ILE A 66 6.77 -1.22 -9.77
CA ILE A 66 7.34 -1.33 -8.43
C ILE A 66 6.51 -2.34 -7.63
N SER A 67 7.10 -3.01 -6.64
CA SER A 67 6.30 -3.84 -5.74
C SER A 67 5.37 -2.94 -4.91
N PHE A 68 4.18 -3.44 -4.58
CA PHE A 68 3.22 -2.67 -3.80
C PHE A 68 3.78 -2.36 -2.41
N ALA A 69 4.55 -3.28 -1.83
CA ALA A 69 5.27 -3.06 -0.59
C ALA A 69 6.33 -1.94 -0.69
N ASP A 70 7.07 -1.85 -1.78
CA ASP A 70 8.06 -0.77 -1.96
C ASP A 70 7.38 0.58 -2.21
N LEU A 71 6.25 0.61 -2.93
CA LEU A 71 5.43 1.80 -3.03
C LEU A 71 4.94 2.26 -1.64
N ALA A 72 4.41 1.33 -0.83
CA ALA A 72 3.95 1.62 0.52
C ALA A 72 5.09 2.18 1.41
N ARG A 73 6.29 1.58 1.34
CA ARG A 73 7.47 2.08 2.08
C ARG A 73 7.82 3.51 1.68
N ARG A 74 7.81 3.83 0.38
CA ARG A 74 8.10 5.18 -0.12
C ARG A 74 7.08 6.19 0.40
N LEU A 75 5.79 5.87 0.30
CA LEU A 75 4.72 6.76 0.75
C LEU A 75 4.78 7.01 2.27
N LEU A 76 5.06 5.96 3.08
CA LEU A 76 5.22 6.13 4.52
C LEU A 76 6.44 7.00 4.86
N ALA A 77 7.58 6.76 4.20
CA ALA A 77 8.77 7.57 4.39
C ALA A 77 8.55 9.05 4.02
N GLU A 78 7.83 9.32 2.93
CA GLU A 78 7.43 10.69 2.53
C GLU A 78 6.53 11.37 3.56
N GLN A 79 5.70 10.60 4.27
CA GLN A 79 4.86 11.09 5.36
C GLN A 79 5.63 11.22 6.70
N GLY A 80 6.92 10.90 6.72
CA GLY A 80 7.73 10.88 7.95
C GLY A 80 7.37 9.75 8.91
N VAL A 81 6.70 8.69 8.41
CA VAL A 81 6.36 7.49 9.19
C VAL A 81 7.45 6.45 9.01
N ASP A 82 8.18 6.18 10.09
CA ASP A 82 9.24 5.16 10.14
C ASP A 82 8.69 3.88 10.77
N GLU A 83 7.91 3.11 10.00
CA GLU A 83 7.41 1.80 10.41
C GLU A 83 7.74 0.72 9.36
N PRO A 84 7.98 -0.54 9.79
CA PRO A 84 8.24 -1.63 8.86
C PRO A 84 6.98 -1.96 8.04
N VAL A 85 7.18 -2.11 6.72
CA VAL A 85 6.20 -2.71 5.82
C VAL A 85 6.55 -4.19 5.62
N VAL A 86 5.69 -5.06 6.14
CA VAL A 86 5.77 -6.51 6.02
C VAL A 86 5.10 -6.94 4.72
N VAL A 87 5.83 -7.69 3.89
CA VAL A 87 5.26 -8.32 2.69
C VAL A 87 4.41 -9.50 3.12
N ASP A 88 3.18 -9.52 2.64
CA ASP A 88 2.18 -10.49 3.03
C ASP A 88 1.47 -11.05 1.81
N ALA A 89 1.58 -12.37 1.63
CA ALA A 89 0.97 -13.06 0.50
C ALA A 89 -0.56 -13.10 0.57
N ASP A 90 -1.12 -13.00 1.78
CA ASP A 90 -2.57 -13.01 2.00
C ASP A 90 -3.17 -11.59 2.03
N ALA A 91 -2.34 -10.55 1.88
CA ALA A 91 -2.81 -9.17 1.86
C ALA A 91 -3.72 -8.94 0.64
N THR A 92 -4.97 -8.59 0.92
CA THR A 92 -5.94 -8.28 -0.11
C THR A 92 -5.87 -6.81 -0.51
N TYR A 93 -6.21 -6.53 -1.77
CA TYR A 93 -6.44 -5.18 -2.27
C TYR A 93 -7.91 -5.05 -2.67
N PHE A 94 -8.64 -4.16 -2.00
CA PHE A 94 -10.11 -4.05 -2.09
C PHE A 94 -10.84 -5.41 -1.93
N GLY A 95 -10.33 -6.26 -1.04
CA GLY A 95 -10.88 -7.60 -0.78
C GLY A 95 -10.45 -8.69 -1.77
N ALA A 96 -9.74 -8.34 -2.85
CA ALA A 96 -9.21 -9.30 -3.81
C ALA A 96 -7.78 -9.73 -3.48
N GLN A 97 -7.46 -11.01 -3.65
CA GLN A 97 -6.07 -11.47 -3.65
C GLN A 97 -5.40 -11.09 -4.98
N LEU A 98 -4.19 -10.55 -4.89
CA LEU A 98 -3.43 -10.14 -6.06
C LEU A 98 -2.45 -11.24 -6.48
N ARG A 99 -2.49 -11.59 -7.77
CA ARG A 99 -1.33 -12.20 -8.44
C ARG A 99 -0.28 -11.13 -8.71
N ARG A 100 0.97 -11.55 -8.97
CA ARG A 100 2.12 -10.67 -9.21
C ARG A 100 1.84 -9.55 -10.22
N ASP A 101 1.10 -9.83 -11.28
CA ASP A 101 0.84 -8.98 -12.44
C ASP A 101 -0.56 -8.33 -12.44
N SER A 102 -1.29 -8.37 -11.32
CA SER A 102 -2.72 -7.98 -11.31
C SER A 102 -2.95 -6.47 -11.46
N LEU A 103 -1.96 -5.64 -11.13
CA LEU A 103 -2.06 -4.17 -11.12
C LEU A 103 -1.05 -3.51 -12.08
N VAL A 104 -0.63 -4.24 -13.11
CA VAL A 104 0.20 -3.71 -14.20
C VAL A 104 -0.53 -3.87 -15.52
N THR A 105 -0.26 -2.97 -16.45
CA THR A 105 -0.81 -3.03 -17.81
C THR A 105 -0.05 -4.05 -18.64
N VAL A 106 -0.79 -4.83 -19.44
CA VAL A 106 -0.24 -5.81 -20.39
C VAL A 106 0.04 -5.21 -21.76
#